data_AF-A0A0Q7AWA0-F1
#
_entry.id   AF-A0A0Q7AWA0-F1
#
_cell.length_a   1.000
_cell.length_b   1.000
_cell.length_c   1.000
_cell.angle_alpha   90.00
_cell.angle_beta   90.00
_cell.angle_gamma   90.00
#
_symmetry.space_group_name_H-M   'P 1'
#
loop_
_entity.id
_entity.type
_entity.pdbx_description
1 polymer ?
#
loop_
_entity_poly.entity_id
_entity_poly.type
_entity_poly.pdbx_seq_one_letter_code
_entity_poly.pdbx_strand_id
1 'polypeptide(L)'
;MTNPSHFSLLVVDDEPDLRTLYELTLLREGYDIETAGTVQGALLHLKDRTYSAVITDMRLPDGSGLDVLRWIEEAGRREKTIVITAYGSAENAVEALKAGAYDYLTKPVDLKQFRAVVGSALGRAGSAIGPTIDPATLPSETGAPATAVKRPPAAPTPPPAPVSQALSRMAGHSSAMQQVRSLVDKVARSMAPVLVHGESGTGKELVARAIHEVSVRSTQPFVAVNCSAIPEQLLEAEFFGYRKGAFTGAIDDREGFFQAANGGTLFLDEIGDLPLAMQSKLLRAIQERSVRPVGAVTEVPVNVRLLSATHKDLAAEVHAGQFRQDLYYRLNVIQIRVPPLRERLEDLVSISERVLERIASDAGVSPAPRLTRDALVHLERYPFPGNVRELENLLHRAVALSGGETIDVYDLGLPESVFTDSAAQELDLITENTRGDVLQAIRESLPPVPVEVPLPDDLELHLDQVERDILVRALERHRFNRTAAGASLGLSLRQMRYRMARLGVNVGGDSPDRE
;
A
#
# COMPACT_ATOMS: atom_id res chain seq x y z
N MET A 1 5.38 -56.08 -3.87
CA MET A 1 4.82 -54.76 -4.22
C MET A 1 4.60 -54.03 -2.90
N THR A 2 5.56 -53.23 -2.47
CA THR A 2 5.54 -52.54 -1.17
C THR A 2 4.71 -51.26 -1.28
N ASN A 3 3.73 -51.10 -0.38
CA ASN A 3 2.80 -49.98 -0.27
C ASN A 3 3.50 -48.61 -0.42
N PRO A 4 2.97 -47.65 -1.21
CA PRO A 4 3.40 -46.27 -1.10
C PRO A 4 3.02 -45.77 0.30
N SER A 5 3.97 -45.20 1.04
CA SER A 5 3.74 -44.66 2.38
C SER A 5 2.67 -43.57 2.33
N HIS A 6 1.45 -43.87 2.81
CA HIS A 6 0.38 -42.89 2.96
C HIS A 6 0.73 -42.01 4.17
N PHE A 7 1.07 -40.73 3.93
CA PHE A 7 1.30 -39.78 5.01
C PHE A 7 0.04 -38.96 5.24
N SER A 8 -0.48 -39.00 6.46
CA SER A 8 -1.60 -38.17 6.92
C SER A 8 -1.09 -36.87 7.54
N LEU A 9 -1.71 -35.76 7.19
CA LEU A 9 -1.37 -34.40 7.61
C LEU A 9 -2.59 -33.73 8.25
N LEU A 10 -2.35 -32.89 9.25
CA LEU A 10 -3.35 -32.01 9.85
C LEU A 10 -2.99 -30.56 9.57
N VAL A 11 -3.89 -29.81 8.96
CA VAL A 11 -3.73 -28.36 8.71
C VAL A 11 -4.65 -27.57 9.63
N VAL A 12 -4.09 -26.67 10.43
CA VAL A 12 -4.83 -25.86 11.40
C VAL A 12 -4.65 -24.39 11.05
N ASP A 13 -5.68 -23.74 10.54
CA ASP A 13 -5.66 -22.33 10.16
C ASP A 13 -7.09 -21.79 10.25
N ASP A 14 -7.31 -20.61 10.81
CA ASP A 14 -8.65 -20.06 11.02
C ASP A 14 -9.27 -19.55 9.72
N GLU A 15 -8.43 -19.17 8.75
CA GLU A 15 -8.84 -18.65 7.46
C GLU A 15 -9.26 -19.80 6.51
N PRO A 16 -10.54 -19.88 6.08
CA PRO A 16 -11.03 -20.99 5.27
C PRO A 16 -10.37 -21.06 3.89
N ASP A 17 -10.02 -19.90 3.32
CA ASP A 17 -9.39 -19.81 2.00
C ASP A 17 -7.94 -20.34 2.03
N LEU A 18 -7.16 -20.00 3.07
CA LEU A 18 -5.82 -20.54 3.26
C LEU A 18 -5.82 -22.04 3.57
N ARG A 19 -6.77 -22.52 4.39
CA ARG A 19 -6.95 -23.96 4.61
C ARG A 19 -7.18 -24.70 3.30
N THR A 20 -8.10 -24.20 2.49
CA THR A 20 -8.41 -24.79 1.17
C THR A 20 -7.17 -24.78 0.27
N LEU A 21 -6.38 -23.70 0.29
CA LEU A 21 -5.14 -23.59 -0.47
C LEU A 21 -4.09 -24.64 -0.05
N TYR A 22 -3.84 -24.79 1.25
CA TYR A 22 -2.88 -25.77 1.77
C TYR A 22 -3.35 -27.20 1.50
N GLU A 23 -4.64 -27.47 1.70
CA GLU A 23 -5.26 -28.75 1.41
C GLU A 23 -5.08 -29.12 -0.07
N LEU A 24 -5.50 -28.26 -0.99
CA LEU A 24 -5.36 -28.51 -2.44
C LEU A 24 -3.89 -28.67 -2.87
N THR A 25 -2.98 -27.92 -2.25
CA THR A 25 -1.54 -27.99 -2.57
C THR A 25 -0.96 -29.35 -2.18
N LEU A 26 -1.30 -29.84 -0.99
CA LEU A 26 -0.74 -31.08 -0.44
C LEU A 26 -1.48 -32.33 -0.94
N LEU A 27 -2.78 -32.24 -1.28
CA LEU A 27 -3.52 -33.32 -1.94
C LEU A 27 -2.88 -33.68 -3.29
N ARG A 28 -2.43 -32.67 -4.05
CA ARG A 28 -1.70 -32.89 -5.32
C ARG A 28 -0.39 -33.65 -5.15
N GLU A 29 0.22 -33.62 -3.96
CA GLU A 29 1.43 -34.37 -3.62
C GLU A 29 1.13 -35.80 -3.12
N GLY A 30 -0.14 -36.18 -3.06
CA GLY A 30 -0.59 -37.51 -2.63
C GLY A 30 -0.57 -37.72 -1.11
N TYR A 31 -0.80 -36.66 -0.34
CA TYR A 31 -0.99 -36.73 1.11
C TYR A 31 -2.47 -36.81 1.48
N ASP A 32 -2.78 -37.51 2.57
CA ASP A 32 -4.11 -37.43 3.21
C ASP A 32 -4.13 -36.21 4.12
N ILE A 33 -5.21 -35.44 4.06
CA ILE A 33 -5.29 -34.17 4.80
C ILE A 33 -6.60 -34.10 5.56
N GLU A 34 -6.50 -33.69 6.82
CA GLU A 34 -7.63 -33.15 7.56
C GLU A 34 -7.34 -31.70 7.96
N THR A 35 -8.40 -30.93 8.15
CA THR A 35 -8.28 -29.51 8.48
C THR A 35 -9.05 -29.18 9.75
N ALA A 36 -8.55 -28.21 10.52
CA ALA A 36 -9.23 -27.64 11.67
C ALA A 36 -9.12 -26.11 11.64
N GLY A 37 -10.16 -25.41 12.09
CA GLY A 37 -10.16 -23.94 12.17
C GLY A 37 -9.77 -23.38 13.54
N THR A 38 -9.57 -24.26 14.53
CA THR A 38 -9.42 -23.90 15.94
C THR A 38 -8.46 -24.86 16.64
N VAL A 39 -7.85 -24.43 17.74
CA VAL A 39 -7.00 -25.27 18.61
C VAL A 39 -7.80 -26.45 19.15
N GLN A 40 -9.01 -26.22 19.64
CA GLN A 40 -9.88 -27.28 20.14
C GLN A 40 -10.20 -28.32 19.06
N GLY A 41 -10.49 -27.87 17.83
CA GLY A 41 -10.69 -28.76 16.68
C GLY A 41 -9.45 -29.60 16.39
N ALA A 42 -8.28 -28.97 16.35
CA ALA A 42 -7.01 -29.67 16.14
C ALA A 42 -6.75 -30.75 17.21
N LEU A 43 -6.99 -30.42 18.48
CA LEU A 43 -6.83 -31.36 19.60
C LEU A 43 -7.81 -32.53 19.55
N LEU A 44 -9.04 -32.33 19.05
CA LEU A 44 -9.99 -33.43 18.82
C LEU A 44 -9.45 -34.41 17.77
N HIS A 45 -8.97 -33.91 16.63
CA HIS A 45 -8.35 -34.73 15.59
C HIS A 45 -7.12 -35.48 16.12
N LEU A 46 -6.27 -34.82 16.92
CA LEU A 46 -5.06 -35.42 17.49
C LEU A 46 -5.36 -36.46 18.58
N LYS A 47 -6.48 -36.36 19.29
CA LYS A 47 -6.94 -37.37 20.24
C LYS A 47 -7.49 -38.61 19.55
N ASP A 48 -8.16 -38.43 18.42
CA ASP A 48 -8.78 -39.52 17.67
C ASP A 48 -7.75 -40.39 16.93
N ARG A 49 -6.72 -39.77 16.34
CA ARG A 49 -5.71 -40.51 15.55
C ARG A 49 -4.33 -39.85 15.54
N THR A 50 -3.39 -40.49 14.84
CA THR A 50 -2.02 -40.01 14.66
C THR A 50 -1.80 -39.43 13.26
N TYR A 51 -0.91 -38.45 13.19
CA TYR A 51 -0.50 -37.78 11.96
C TYR A 51 0.99 -37.98 11.71
N SER A 52 1.41 -37.70 10.49
CA SER A 52 2.82 -37.69 10.11
C SER A 52 3.43 -36.31 10.35
N ALA A 53 2.68 -35.26 10.08
CA ALA A 53 3.02 -33.89 10.43
C ALA A 53 1.77 -33.05 10.69
N VAL A 54 1.93 -32.00 11.49
CA VAL A 54 0.90 -31.01 11.82
C VAL A 54 1.37 -29.65 11.35
N ILE A 55 0.54 -28.93 10.62
CA ILE A 55 0.83 -27.59 10.11
C ILE A 55 -0.16 -26.67 10.79
N THR A 56 0.31 -25.71 11.59
CA THR A 56 -0.57 -24.83 12.36
C THR A 56 -0.23 -23.36 12.14
N ASP A 57 -1.24 -22.52 11.93
CA ASP A 57 -1.10 -21.08 12.11
C ASP A 57 -0.84 -20.76 13.58
N MET A 58 -0.06 -19.70 13.82
CA MET A 58 0.34 -19.27 15.15
C MET A 58 -0.79 -18.56 15.88
N ARG A 59 -1.69 -17.87 15.16
CA ARG A 59 -2.86 -17.21 15.73
C ARG A 59 -4.10 -17.97 15.31
N LEU A 60 -4.88 -18.42 16.29
CA LEU A 60 -6.16 -19.10 16.09
C LEU A 60 -7.21 -18.41 16.98
N PRO A 61 -8.51 -18.52 16.67
CA PRO A 61 -9.56 -17.80 17.38
C PRO A 61 -9.71 -18.19 18.86
N ASP A 62 -9.27 -19.38 19.24
CA ASP A 62 -9.39 -19.96 20.59
C ASP A 62 -8.04 -20.22 21.28
N GLY A 63 -6.92 -19.76 20.70
CA GLY A 63 -5.59 -19.93 21.28
C GLY A 63 -4.44 -19.67 20.30
N SER A 64 -3.27 -20.22 20.60
CA SER A 64 -2.08 -20.15 19.74
C SER A 64 -1.79 -21.51 19.11
N GLY A 65 -1.22 -21.52 17.89
CA GLY A 65 -0.68 -22.74 17.30
C GLY A 65 0.40 -23.41 18.15
N LEU A 66 1.08 -22.63 19.02
CA LEU A 66 2.03 -23.17 20.00
C LEU A 66 1.34 -24.02 21.08
N ASP A 67 0.04 -23.84 21.34
CA ASP A 67 -0.72 -24.68 22.27
C ASP A 67 -0.90 -26.09 21.71
N VAL A 68 -1.12 -26.21 20.40
CA VAL A 68 -1.16 -27.50 19.69
C VAL A 68 0.20 -28.19 19.77
N LEU A 69 1.28 -27.44 19.52
CA LEU A 69 2.65 -27.94 19.62
C LEU A 69 2.99 -28.45 21.03
N ARG A 70 2.75 -27.63 22.06
CA ARG A 70 2.99 -28.01 23.47
C ARG A 70 2.23 -29.26 23.85
N TRP A 71 0.96 -29.37 23.44
CA TRP A 71 0.17 -30.56 23.72
C TRP A 71 0.76 -31.82 23.04
N ILE A 72 1.24 -31.72 21.80
CA ILE A 72 1.90 -32.83 21.09
C ILE A 72 3.17 -33.27 21.82
N GLU A 73 3.98 -32.30 22.30
CA GLU A 73 5.20 -32.58 23.07
C GLU A 73 4.91 -33.21 24.44
N GLU A 74 3.97 -32.64 25.20
CA GLU A 74 3.56 -33.15 26.52
C GLU A 74 2.96 -34.56 26.43
N ALA A 75 2.23 -34.85 25.36
CA ALA A 75 1.71 -36.18 25.06
C ALA A 75 2.78 -37.15 24.52
N GLY A 76 4.04 -36.70 24.35
CA GLY A 76 5.16 -37.53 23.91
C GLY A 76 5.01 -38.07 22.49
N ARG A 77 4.30 -37.36 21.63
CA ARG A 77 4.00 -37.84 20.27
C ARG A 77 5.11 -37.49 19.28
N ARG A 78 5.05 -38.07 18.08
CA ARG A 78 6.16 -38.04 17.10
C ARG A 78 5.89 -37.20 15.86
N GLU A 79 4.71 -36.61 15.77
CA GLU A 79 4.29 -35.69 14.72
C GLU A 79 5.33 -34.57 14.55
N LYS A 80 5.72 -34.28 13.31
CA LYS A 80 6.52 -33.09 13.02
C LYS A 80 5.60 -31.88 12.90
N THR A 81 5.80 -30.87 13.73
CA THR A 81 4.96 -29.67 13.71
C THR A 81 5.64 -28.55 12.93
N ILE A 82 4.94 -27.98 11.95
CA ILE A 82 5.38 -26.82 11.18
C ILE A 82 4.48 -25.65 11.55
N VAL A 83 5.08 -24.54 11.99
CA VAL A 83 4.32 -23.35 12.41
C VAL A 83 4.31 -22.33 11.27
N ILE A 84 3.13 -21.81 10.92
CA ILE A 84 2.92 -20.71 9.98
C ILE A 84 2.55 -19.46 10.80
N THR A 85 2.99 -18.27 10.42
CA THR A 85 2.54 -17.03 11.08
C THR A 85 2.56 -15.81 10.17
N ALA A 86 1.65 -14.87 10.42
CA ALA A 86 1.63 -13.56 9.76
C ALA A 86 2.68 -12.56 10.29
N TYR A 87 3.20 -12.77 11.51
CA TYR A 87 4.19 -11.88 12.12
C TYR A 87 5.58 -12.54 12.16
N GLY A 88 6.36 -12.28 11.11
CA GLY A 88 7.73 -12.77 10.92
C GLY A 88 8.80 -12.10 11.81
N SER A 89 8.61 -12.06 13.13
CA SER A 89 9.66 -11.61 14.06
C SER A 89 10.60 -12.77 14.40
N ALA A 90 11.90 -12.47 14.54
CA ALA A 90 12.90 -13.46 14.95
C ALA A 90 12.56 -14.09 16.32
N GLU A 91 11.89 -13.34 17.20
CA GLU A 91 11.47 -13.79 18.52
C GLU A 91 10.43 -14.93 18.44
N ASN A 92 9.38 -14.77 17.60
CA ASN A 92 8.34 -15.78 17.45
C ASN A 92 8.87 -17.06 16.78
N ALA A 93 9.77 -16.92 15.81
CA ALA A 93 10.43 -18.07 15.16
C ALA A 93 11.30 -18.85 16.14
N VAL A 94 12.04 -18.14 17.01
CA VAL A 94 12.85 -18.76 18.07
C VAL A 94 11.96 -19.43 19.12
N GLU A 95 10.83 -18.83 19.49
CA GLU A 95 9.89 -19.42 20.42
C GLU A 95 9.28 -20.72 19.87
N ALA A 96 8.86 -20.74 18.60
CA ALA A 96 8.34 -21.93 17.94
C ALA A 96 9.38 -23.07 17.89
N LEU A 97 10.62 -22.78 17.52
CA LEU A 97 11.70 -23.78 17.48
C LEU A 97 12.10 -24.27 18.87
N LYS A 98 12.12 -23.37 19.88
CA LYS A 98 12.38 -23.75 21.28
C LYS A 98 11.27 -24.63 21.86
N ALA A 99 10.03 -24.44 21.43
CA ALA A 99 8.89 -25.27 21.76
C ALA A 99 8.82 -26.57 20.91
N GLY A 100 9.87 -26.88 20.13
CA GLY A 100 9.99 -28.16 19.42
C GLY A 100 9.34 -28.22 18.04
N ALA A 101 9.00 -27.09 17.43
CA ALA A 101 8.58 -27.08 16.03
C ALA A 101 9.72 -27.63 15.15
N TYR A 102 9.35 -28.41 14.14
CA TYR A 102 10.27 -28.94 13.14
C TYR A 102 10.81 -27.82 12.24
N ASP A 103 9.94 -26.92 11.81
CA ASP A 103 10.29 -25.75 11.02
C ASP A 103 9.22 -24.67 11.17
N TYR A 104 9.51 -23.50 10.62
CA TYR A 104 8.69 -22.30 10.71
C TYR A 104 8.59 -21.58 9.37
N LEU A 105 7.41 -21.09 9.03
CA LEU A 105 7.10 -20.37 7.79
C LEU A 105 6.38 -19.05 8.08
N THR A 106 6.68 -18.02 7.28
CA THR A 106 6.03 -16.72 7.37
C THR A 106 4.98 -16.57 6.27
N LYS A 107 3.81 -15.99 6.59
CA LYS A 107 2.83 -15.55 5.60
C LYS A 107 3.36 -14.25 4.94
N PRO A 108 3.23 -14.07 3.62
CA PRO A 108 2.61 -14.98 2.65
C PRO A 108 3.47 -16.23 2.38
N VAL A 109 2.86 -17.41 2.45
CA VAL A 109 3.57 -18.70 2.32
C VAL A 109 3.84 -19.02 0.84
N ASP A 110 5.11 -19.12 0.46
CA ASP A 110 5.51 -19.66 -0.86
C ASP A 110 5.19 -21.16 -0.91
N LEU A 111 4.30 -21.59 -1.80
CA LEU A 111 3.88 -22.98 -1.94
C LEU A 111 5.03 -23.93 -2.32
N LYS A 112 6.09 -23.45 -2.99
CA LYS A 112 7.28 -24.26 -3.27
C LYS A 112 8.08 -24.52 -2.00
N GLN A 113 8.28 -23.48 -1.19
CA GLN A 113 8.95 -23.59 0.11
C GLN A 113 8.13 -24.46 1.06
N PHE A 114 6.82 -24.24 1.12
CA PHE A 114 5.88 -25.04 1.92
C PHE A 114 5.98 -26.54 1.58
N ARG A 115 5.92 -26.89 0.29
CA ARG A 115 6.10 -28.28 -0.17
C ARG A 115 7.47 -28.84 0.19
N ALA A 116 8.53 -28.04 0.06
CA ALA A 116 9.88 -28.48 0.39
C ALA A 116 10.02 -28.78 1.90
N VAL A 117 9.48 -27.92 2.76
CA VAL A 117 9.50 -28.11 4.22
C VAL A 117 8.68 -29.32 4.65
N VAL A 118 7.46 -29.48 4.12
CA VAL A 118 6.63 -30.67 4.39
C VAL A 118 7.31 -31.94 3.87
N GLY A 119 7.89 -31.90 2.67
CA GLY A 119 8.65 -33.02 2.10
C GLY A 119 9.89 -33.41 2.93
N SER A 120 10.58 -32.42 3.50
CA SER A 120 11.70 -32.61 4.43
C SER A 120 11.25 -33.21 5.75
N ALA A 121 10.16 -32.70 6.34
CA ALA A 121 9.57 -33.20 7.59
C ALA A 121 9.17 -34.68 7.51
N LEU A 122 8.70 -35.11 6.33
CA LEU A 122 8.27 -36.49 6.07
C LEU A 122 9.39 -37.40 5.52
N GLY A 123 10.61 -36.88 5.35
CA GLY A 123 11.76 -37.65 4.87
C GLY A 123 11.70 -38.08 3.39
N ARG A 124 10.92 -37.38 2.55
CA ARG A 124 10.74 -37.69 1.11
C ARG A 124 11.74 -36.99 0.18
N ALA A 125 12.51 -36.02 0.65
CA ALA A 125 13.49 -35.28 -0.16
C ALA A 125 14.94 -35.72 0.12
N GLY A 126 15.61 -36.25 -0.92
CA GLY A 126 17.06 -36.35 -0.97
C GLY A 126 17.68 -35.02 -1.41
N SER A 127 18.01 -34.16 -0.45
CA SER A 127 19.12 -33.18 -0.45
C SER A 127 18.99 -32.32 0.80
N ALA A 128 20.08 -32.20 1.55
CA ALA A 128 20.13 -31.46 2.81
C ALA A 128 19.74 -29.98 2.62
N ILE A 129 18.59 -29.59 3.14
CA ILE A 129 18.28 -28.22 3.53
C ILE A 129 18.35 -28.24 5.06
N GLY A 130 19.38 -27.61 5.62
CA GLY A 130 19.48 -27.39 7.06
C GLY A 130 18.36 -26.45 7.53
N PRO A 131 18.15 -26.32 8.86
CA PRO A 131 17.12 -25.42 9.39
C PRO A 131 17.28 -24.01 8.81
N THR A 132 16.16 -23.37 8.50
CA THR A 132 16.08 -22.06 7.82
C THR A 132 16.77 -20.92 8.61
N ILE A 133 17.13 -21.17 9.88
CA ILE A 133 17.85 -20.25 10.76
C ILE A 133 18.96 -21.04 11.50
N ASP A 134 20.20 -20.56 11.43
CA ASP A 134 21.33 -21.09 12.19
C ASP A 134 21.31 -20.52 13.63
N PRO A 135 21.06 -21.33 14.68
CA PRO A 135 20.88 -20.85 16.05
C PRO A 135 22.09 -20.08 16.60
N ALA A 136 23.27 -20.28 16.01
CA ALA A 136 24.52 -19.61 16.38
C ALA A 136 24.59 -18.13 15.96
N THR A 137 23.65 -17.62 15.18
CA THR A 137 23.65 -16.24 14.64
C THR A 137 22.75 -15.25 15.38
N LEU A 138 22.11 -15.67 16.48
CA LEU A 138 21.23 -14.82 17.29
C LEU A 138 21.95 -14.27 18.52
N PRO A 139 21.76 -12.99 18.89
CA PRO A 139 22.34 -12.42 20.10
C PRO A 139 21.63 -13.01 21.32
N SER A 140 22.38 -13.73 22.16
CA SER A 140 21.90 -14.25 23.44
C SER A 140 21.94 -13.15 24.50
N GLU A 141 20.77 -12.62 24.85
CA GLU A 141 20.60 -11.80 26.05
C GLU A 141 20.41 -12.71 27.27
N THR A 142 21.47 -12.87 28.07
CA THR A 142 21.35 -13.13 29.50
C THR A 142 22.21 -12.12 30.25
N GLY A 143 21.57 -11.36 31.13
CA GLY A 143 22.15 -10.20 31.78
C GLY A 143 23.01 -10.50 33.03
N ALA A 144 23.83 -9.48 33.31
CA ALA A 144 24.47 -9.05 34.57
C ALA A 144 25.93 -9.51 34.86
N PRO A 145 26.74 -8.67 35.57
CA PRO A 145 26.86 -7.22 35.50
C PRO A 145 28.30 -6.78 35.12
N ALA A 146 28.42 -5.49 34.78
CA ALA A 146 29.62 -4.83 34.32
C ALA A 146 30.89 -5.11 35.17
N THR A 147 31.93 -5.62 34.51
CA THR A 147 33.31 -5.42 34.95
C THR A 147 34.13 -4.84 33.78
N ALA A 148 34.79 -3.73 34.08
CA ALA A 148 35.52 -2.92 33.12
C ALA A 148 36.69 -3.71 32.50
N VAL A 149 36.55 -4.07 31.23
CA VAL A 149 37.67 -4.52 30.39
C VAL A 149 37.89 -3.47 29.31
N LYS A 150 39.07 -2.83 29.35
CA LYS A 150 39.54 -1.85 28.37
C LYS A 150 39.41 -2.43 26.95
N ARG A 151 38.55 -1.84 26.12
CA ARG A 151 38.55 -2.05 24.67
C ARG A 151 39.88 -1.55 24.08
N PRO A 152 40.59 -2.34 23.26
CA PRO A 152 41.58 -1.82 22.32
C PRO A 152 40.86 -0.89 21.32
N PRO A 153 41.53 0.13 20.75
CA PRO A 153 40.88 1.02 19.79
C PRO A 153 40.42 0.22 18.57
N ALA A 154 39.11 0.21 18.36
CA ALA A 154 38.51 -0.34 17.14
C ALA A 154 39.02 0.48 15.95
N ALA A 155 39.54 -0.24 14.94
CA ALA A 155 39.87 0.32 13.65
C ALA A 155 38.68 1.12 13.10
N PRO A 156 38.93 2.20 12.32
CA PRO A 156 37.87 3.01 11.75
C PRO A 156 36.92 2.12 10.97
N THR A 157 35.63 2.22 11.29
CA THR A 157 34.55 1.68 10.47
C THR A 157 34.77 2.13 9.03
N PRO A 158 34.79 1.22 8.04
CA PRO A 158 34.83 1.64 6.65
C PRO A 158 33.60 2.54 6.41
N PRO A 159 33.76 3.65 5.67
CA PRO A 159 32.65 4.55 5.41
C PRO A 159 31.51 3.76 4.73
N PRO A 160 30.23 4.09 5.00
CA PRO A 160 29.12 3.48 4.29
C PRO A 160 29.37 3.68 2.78
N ALA A 161 29.26 2.59 2.02
CA ALA A 161 29.35 2.65 0.56
C ALA A 161 28.39 3.75 0.05
N PRO A 162 28.79 4.53 -0.97
CA PRO A 162 27.97 5.62 -1.45
C PRO A 162 26.61 5.07 -1.89
N VAL A 163 25.56 5.46 -1.17
CA VAL A 163 24.18 5.23 -1.58
C VAL A 163 24.09 5.77 -3.01
N SER A 164 23.76 4.90 -3.97
CA SER A 164 23.60 5.32 -5.36
C SER A 164 22.71 6.56 -5.41
N GLN A 165 23.10 7.60 -6.17
CA GLN A 165 22.31 8.83 -6.31
C GLN A 165 20.83 8.55 -6.62
N ALA A 166 20.56 7.42 -7.29
CA ALA A 166 19.25 6.80 -7.50
C ALA A 166 18.41 6.66 -6.23
N LEU A 167 18.97 6.01 -5.20
CA LEU A 167 18.33 5.75 -3.92
C LEU A 167 18.22 7.04 -3.09
N SER A 168 19.14 7.99 -3.29
CA SER A 168 19.05 9.32 -2.69
C SER A 168 17.88 10.14 -3.24
N ARG A 169 17.46 9.93 -4.51
CA ARG A 169 16.27 10.59 -5.09
C ARG A 169 14.96 10.11 -4.45
N MET A 170 14.93 8.90 -3.89
CA MET A 170 13.80 8.43 -3.09
C MET A 170 13.78 9.17 -1.75
N ALA A 171 13.09 10.32 -1.72
CA ALA A 171 12.96 11.15 -0.54
C ALA A 171 12.28 10.41 0.61
N GLY A 172 12.71 10.73 1.83
CA GLY A 172 12.16 10.19 3.07
C GLY A 172 13.15 9.34 3.87
N HIS A 173 13.13 9.49 5.19
CA HIS A 173 13.92 8.74 6.15
C HIS A 173 13.07 7.72 6.92
N SER A 174 11.78 7.61 6.62
CA SER A 174 10.86 6.72 7.31
C SER A 174 11.31 5.28 7.32
N SER A 175 10.92 4.57 8.38
CA SER A 175 11.19 3.13 8.50
C SER A 175 10.63 2.36 7.29
N ALA A 176 9.44 2.72 6.82
CA ALA A 176 8.81 2.15 5.64
C ALA A 176 9.65 2.39 4.37
N MET A 177 10.15 3.61 4.14
CA MET A 177 11.01 3.89 2.99
C MET A 177 12.40 3.25 3.10
N GLN A 178 12.93 3.08 4.31
CA GLN A 178 14.15 2.31 4.55
C GLN A 178 13.98 0.83 4.17
N GLN A 179 12.84 0.23 4.50
CA GLN A 179 12.50 -1.13 4.07
C GLN A 179 12.41 -1.24 2.54
N VAL A 180 11.74 -0.28 1.87
CA VAL A 180 11.68 -0.23 0.41
C VAL A 180 13.09 -0.13 -0.19
N ARG A 181 13.96 0.75 0.31
CA ARG A 181 15.36 0.87 -0.16
C ARG A 181 16.15 -0.42 0.02
N SER A 182 15.99 -1.09 1.16
CA SER A 182 16.65 -2.38 1.42
C SER A 182 16.19 -3.47 0.46
N LEU A 183 14.88 -3.52 0.16
CA LEU A 183 14.32 -4.41 -0.85
C LEU A 183 14.86 -4.09 -2.24
N VAL A 184 14.89 -2.81 -2.64
CA VAL A 184 15.44 -2.37 -3.92
C VAL A 184 16.90 -2.85 -4.09
N ASP A 185 17.77 -2.68 -3.09
CA ASP A 185 19.16 -3.12 -3.19
C ASP A 185 19.30 -4.64 -3.33
N LYS A 186 18.50 -5.41 -2.58
CA LYS A 186 18.48 -6.88 -2.68
C LYS A 186 17.99 -7.35 -4.06
N VAL A 187 16.94 -6.72 -4.57
CA VAL A 187 16.25 -7.11 -5.81
C VAL A 187 17.01 -6.66 -7.05
N ALA A 188 17.73 -5.55 -6.98
CA ALA A 188 18.55 -5.03 -8.08
C ALA A 188 19.58 -6.06 -8.59
N ARG A 189 20.08 -6.93 -7.70
CA ARG A 189 21.06 -8.00 -8.01
C ARG A 189 20.47 -9.18 -8.79
N SER A 190 19.15 -9.36 -8.75
CA SER A 190 18.44 -10.44 -9.45
C SER A 190 17.88 -9.95 -10.78
N MET A 191 17.60 -10.88 -11.70
CA MET A 191 16.88 -10.64 -12.96
C MET A 191 15.39 -11.01 -12.87
N ALA A 192 14.91 -11.37 -11.67
CA ALA A 192 13.51 -11.73 -11.45
C ALA A 192 12.57 -10.56 -11.79
N PRO A 193 11.38 -10.84 -12.34
CA PRO A 193 10.31 -9.85 -12.47
C PRO A 193 9.96 -9.23 -11.12
N VAL A 194 9.71 -7.92 -11.13
CA VAL A 194 9.33 -7.17 -9.92
C VAL A 194 8.02 -6.47 -10.17
N LEU A 195 7.08 -6.64 -9.25
CA LEU A 195 5.81 -5.92 -9.21
C LEU A 195 5.86 -4.85 -8.12
N VAL A 196 5.83 -3.59 -8.52
CA VAL A 196 5.75 -2.43 -7.63
C VAL A 196 4.28 -2.07 -7.42
N HIS A 197 3.77 -2.33 -6.22
CA HIS A 197 2.38 -2.09 -5.85
C HIS A 197 2.27 -0.83 -4.99
N GLY A 198 1.31 0.04 -5.28
CA GLY A 198 1.04 1.21 -4.45
C GLY A 198 0.03 2.15 -5.08
N GLU A 199 -0.59 2.99 -4.25
CA GLU A 199 -1.58 3.97 -4.72
C GLU A 199 -1.01 4.90 -5.80
N SER A 200 -1.92 5.51 -6.56
CA SER A 200 -1.54 6.51 -7.56
C SER A 200 -0.76 7.65 -6.90
N GLY A 201 0.31 8.10 -7.55
CA GLY A 201 1.14 9.20 -7.06
C GLY A 201 2.07 8.87 -5.89
N THR A 202 2.24 7.61 -5.48
CA THR A 202 3.17 7.23 -4.39
C THR A 202 4.65 7.21 -4.78
N GLY A 203 4.95 7.24 -6.08
CA GLY A 203 6.32 7.21 -6.63
C GLY A 203 6.77 5.84 -7.15
N LYS A 204 5.84 4.99 -7.61
CA LYS A 204 6.14 3.65 -8.17
C LYS A 204 7.22 3.68 -9.27
N GLU A 205 7.14 4.65 -10.18
CA GLU A 205 8.13 4.83 -11.25
C GLU A 205 9.52 5.18 -10.70
N LEU A 206 9.61 6.00 -9.65
CA LEU A 206 10.89 6.32 -9.00
C LEU A 206 11.55 5.08 -8.40
N VAL A 207 10.74 4.19 -7.80
CA VAL A 207 11.21 2.89 -7.30
C VAL A 207 11.71 2.02 -8.45
N ALA A 208 10.97 1.94 -9.56
CA ALA A 208 11.39 1.16 -10.72
C ALA A 208 12.69 1.67 -11.35
N ARG A 209 12.85 3.00 -11.46
CA ARG A 209 14.10 3.64 -11.90
C ARG A 209 15.25 3.34 -10.95
N ALA A 210 15.03 3.41 -9.64
CA ALA A 210 16.05 3.07 -8.65
C ALA A 210 16.50 1.61 -8.76
N ILE A 211 15.58 0.66 -8.98
CA ILE A 211 15.92 -0.75 -9.21
C ILE A 211 16.84 -0.89 -10.42
N HIS A 212 16.54 -0.20 -11.53
CA HIS A 212 17.36 -0.25 -12.74
C HIS A 212 18.75 0.39 -12.51
N GLU A 213 18.81 1.59 -11.93
CA GLU A 213 20.06 2.34 -11.71
C GLU A 213 21.03 1.63 -10.74
N VAL A 214 20.52 0.79 -9.83
CA VAL A 214 21.35 -0.03 -8.90
C VAL A 214 21.61 -1.44 -9.44
N SER A 215 20.97 -1.83 -10.55
CA SER A 215 21.12 -3.17 -11.11
C SER A 215 22.39 -3.35 -11.94
N VAL A 216 22.68 -4.60 -12.31
CA VAL A 216 23.70 -4.96 -13.29
C VAL A 216 23.45 -4.37 -14.69
N ARG A 217 22.24 -3.85 -14.96
CA ARG A 217 21.84 -3.23 -16.23
C ARG A 217 21.77 -1.70 -16.15
N SER A 218 22.37 -1.06 -15.15
CA SER A 218 22.28 0.39 -14.92
C SER A 218 22.79 1.26 -16.09
N THR A 219 23.66 0.72 -16.95
CA THR A 219 24.18 1.40 -18.15
C THR A 219 23.38 1.07 -19.43
N GLN A 220 22.38 0.20 -19.33
CA GLN A 220 21.55 -0.28 -20.44
C GLN A 220 20.27 0.56 -20.55
N PRO A 221 19.50 0.47 -21.65
CA PRO A 221 18.27 1.26 -21.78
C PRO A 221 17.24 0.95 -20.67
N PHE A 222 16.60 2.00 -20.17
CA PHE A 222 15.41 1.92 -19.34
C PHE A 222 14.23 2.50 -20.12
N VAL A 223 13.31 1.64 -20.55
CA VAL A 223 12.12 2.03 -21.30
C VAL A 223 10.93 1.98 -20.35
N ALA A 224 10.35 3.14 -20.04
CA ALA A 224 9.14 3.26 -19.24
C ALA A 224 7.93 3.46 -20.13
N VAL A 225 6.89 2.66 -19.90
CA VAL A 225 5.64 2.68 -20.67
C VAL A 225 4.47 2.74 -19.70
N ASN A 226 3.62 3.75 -19.86
CA ASN A 226 2.35 3.81 -19.16
C ASN A 226 1.27 3.14 -20.02
N CYS A 227 0.75 2.01 -19.55
CA CYS A 227 -0.19 1.20 -20.32
C CYS A 227 -1.55 1.87 -20.53
N SER A 228 -1.99 2.72 -19.59
CA SER A 228 -3.29 3.40 -19.68
C SER A 228 -3.26 4.67 -20.55
N ALA A 229 -2.07 5.19 -20.85
CA ALA A 229 -1.90 6.37 -21.70
C ALA A 229 -1.92 6.05 -23.21
N ILE A 230 -1.80 4.78 -23.59
CA ILE A 230 -1.72 4.35 -24.99
C ILE A 230 -3.11 3.91 -25.47
N PRO A 231 -3.61 4.43 -26.62
CA PRO A 231 -4.84 3.93 -27.21
C PRO A 231 -4.78 2.43 -27.48
N GLU A 232 -5.84 1.70 -27.12
CA GLU A 232 -5.90 0.24 -27.21
C GLU A 232 -5.54 -0.28 -28.61
N GLN A 233 -5.94 0.42 -29.67
CA GLN A 233 -5.68 0.03 -31.05
C GLN A 233 -4.20 0.12 -31.44
N LEU A 234 -3.42 0.96 -30.75
CA LEU A 234 -2.00 1.16 -31.01
C LEU A 234 -1.10 0.38 -30.05
N LEU A 235 -1.67 -0.14 -28.95
CA LEU A 235 -0.93 -0.78 -27.88
C LEU A 235 -0.05 -1.93 -28.39
N GLU A 236 -0.60 -2.78 -29.27
CA GLU A 236 0.16 -3.89 -29.86
C GLU A 236 1.35 -3.41 -30.69
N ALA A 237 1.13 -2.41 -31.55
CA ALA A 237 2.13 -1.87 -32.45
C ALA A 237 3.26 -1.15 -31.69
N GLU A 238 2.92 -0.43 -30.61
CA GLU A 238 3.90 0.26 -29.76
C GLU A 238 4.71 -0.73 -28.91
N PHE A 239 4.10 -1.82 -28.41
CA PHE A 239 4.81 -2.82 -27.61
C PHE A 239 5.74 -3.70 -28.44
N PHE A 240 5.26 -4.22 -29.57
CA PHE A 240 5.95 -5.25 -30.35
C PHE A 240 6.54 -4.75 -31.66
N GLY A 241 6.27 -3.51 -32.05
CA GLY A 241 6.68 -2.95 -33.33
C GLY A 241 5.83 -3.45 -34.49
N TYR A 242 6.06 -2.90 -35.68
CA TYR A 242 5.34 -3.29 -36.89
C TYR A 242 6.23 -3.23 -38.13
N ARG A 243 5.85 -3.99 -39.15
CA ARG A 243 6.43 -3.91 -40.49
C ARG A 243 5.60 -3.03 -41.40
N LYS A 244 6.23 -2.48 -42.43
CA LYS A 244 5.58 -1.75 -43.51
C LYS A 244 4.42 -2.57 -44.08
N GLY A 245 3.25 -1.94 -44.17
CA GLY A 245 2.03 -2.58 -44.66
C GLY A 245 1.28 -3.45 -43.64
N ALA A 246 1.67 -3.45 -42.35
CA ALA A 246 0.96 -4.18 -41.31
C ALA A 246 -0.47 -3.68 -41.04
N PHE A 247 -0.72 -2.37 -41.19
CA PHE A 247 -2.03 -1.73 -41.10
C PHE A 247 -2.07 -0.47 -41.96
N THR A 248 -3.26 0.10 -42.15
CA THR A 248 -3.45 1.35 -42.90
C THR A 248 -2.68 2.49 -42.25
N GLY A 249 -1.64 3.00 -42.91
CA GLY A 249 -0.76 4.05 -42.39
C GLY A 249 0.64 3.58 -41.97
N ALA A 250 0.93 2.28 -42.00
CA ALA A 250 2.27 1.74 -41.74
C ALA A 250 3.19 1.94 -42.97
N ILE A 251 3.75 3.15 -43.11
CA ILE A 251 4.59 3.56 -44.25
C ILE A 251 5.99 2.94 -44.17
N ASP A 252 6.51 2.81 -42.95
CA ASP A 252 7.86 2.30 -42.64
C ASP A 252 7.81 1.21 -41.56
N ASP A 253 8.93 0.52 -41.36
CA ASP A 253 9.14 -0.39 -40.25
C ASP A 253 9.42 0.40 -38.97
N ARG A 254 8.82 0.00 -37.83
CA ARG A 254 9.06 0.65 -36.54
C ARG A 254 9.27 -0.38 -35.44
N GLU A 255 10.30 -0.15 -34.63
CA GLU A 255 10.59 -0.95 -33.45
C GLU A 255 9.60 -0.64 -32.32
N GLY A 256 9.24 -1.68 -31.55
CA GLY A 256 8.42 -1.53 -30.35
C GLY A 256 9.25 -1.41 -29.07
N PHE A 257 8.57 -1.22 -27.94
CA PHE A 257 9.20 -1.06 -26.64
C PHE A 257 10.05 -2.27 -26.22
N PHE A 258 9.65 -3.49 -26.58
CA PHE A 258 10.45 -4.68 -26.28
C PHE A 258 11.80 -4.68 -27.00
N GLN A 259 11.84 -4.22 -28.25
CA GLN A 259 13.08 -4.09 -29.01
C GLN A 259 13.93 -2.93 -28.47
N ALA A 260 13.30 -1.78 -28.21
CA ALA A 260 13.98 -0.61 -27.63
C ALA A 260 14.60 -0.91 -26.24
N ALA A 261 13.98 -1.80 -25.46
CA ALA A 261 14.47 -2.21 -24.15
C ALA A 261 15.44 -3.40 -24.20
N ASN A 262 15.81 -3.89 -25.38
CA ASN A 262 16.66 -5.09 -25.51
C ASN A 262 18.01 -4.89 -24.82
N GLY A 263 18.41 -5.85 -23.99
CA GLY A 263 19.60 -5.77 -23.13
C GLY A 263 19.40 -4.98 -21.84
N GLY A 264 18.33 -4.18 -21.74
CA GLY A 264 18.03 -3.28 -20.63
C GLY A 264 16.82 -3.70 -19.80
N THR A 265 16.02 -2.71 -19.38
CA THR A 265 14.83 -2.88 -18.55
C THR A 265 13.61 -2.26 -19.22
N LEU A 266 12.51 -3.02 -19.28
CA LEU A 266 11.19 -2.52 -19.65
C LEU A 266 10.35 -2.39 -18.39
N PHE A 267 9.90 -1.17 -18.13
CA PHE A 267 9.00 -0.84 -17.04
C PHE A 267 7.58 -0.62 -17.58
N LEU A 268 6.65 -1.42 -17.09
CA LEU A 268 5.24 -1.39 -17.45
C LEU A 268 4.44 -0.79 -16.29
N ASP A 269 4.13 0.51 -16.38
CA ASP A 269 3.29 1.20 -15.42
C ASP A 269 1.82 0.96 -15.72
N GLU A 270 1.03 0.90 -14.65
CA GLU A 270 -0.40 0.58 -14.67
C GLU A 270 -0.75 -0.69 -15.47
N ILE A 271 -0.01 -1.78 -15.19
CA ILE A 271 -0.18 -3.08 -15.86
C ILE A 271 -1.61 -3.64 -15.72
N GLY A 272 -2.31 -3.29 -14.63
CA GLY A 272 -3.69 -3.69 -14.38
C GLY A 272 -4.73 -3.06 -15.30
N ASP A 273 -4.34 -2.12 -16.16
CA ASP A 273 -5.20 -1.51 -17.18
C ASP A 273 -5.04 -2.17 -18.57
N LEU A 274 -4.19 -3.18 -18.72
CA LEU A 274 -3.99 -3.86 -19.99
C LEU A 274 -5.22 -4.71 -20.39
N PRO A 275 -5.69 -4.64 -21.64
CA PRO A 275 -6.71 -5.55 -22.16
C PRO A 275 -6.25 -7.01 -22.19
N LEU A 276 -7.18 -7.97 -21.98
CA LEU A 276 -6.89 -9.41 -21.94
C LEU A 276 -6.16 -9.95 -23.19
N ALA A 277 -6.45 -9.39 -24.37
CA ALA A 277 -5.77 -9.75 -25.61
C ALA A 277 -4.27 -9.41 -25.56
N MET A 278 -3.93 -8.25 -25.01
CA MET A 278 -2.55 -7.80 -24.83
C MET A 278 -1.84 -8.54 -23.71
N GLN A 279 -2.55 -8.88 -22.62
CA GLN A 279 -2.01 -9.72 -21.56
C GLN A 279 -1.52 -11.08 -22.09
N SER A 280 -2.27 -11.67 -23.03
CA SER A 280 -1.92 -12.96 -23.65
C SER A 280 -0.64 -12.86 -24.50
N LYS A 281 -0.48 -11.77 -25.26
CA LYS A 281 0.71 -11.52 -26.08
C LYS A 281 1.93 -11.18 -25.21
N LEU A 282 1.72 -10.41 -24.15
CA LEU A 282 2.75 -10.09 -23.16
C LEU A 282 3.26 -11.36 -22.46
N LEU A 283 2.37 -12.24 -22.02
CA LEU A 283 2.74 -13.51 -21.42
C LEU A 283 3.64 -14.32 -22.36
N ARG A 284 3.24 -14.43 -23.63
CA ARG A 284 4.02 -15.13 -24.65
C ARG A 284 5.42 -14.52 -24.82
N ALA A 285 5.51 -13.20 -24.92
CA ALA A 285 6.78 -12.50 -25.03
C ALA A 285 7.71 -12.76 -23.83
N ILE A 286 7.16 -12.83 -22.62
CA ILE A 286 7.91 -13.11 -21.38
C ILE A 286 8.34 -14.58 -21.30
N GLN A 287 7.53 -15.52 -21.81
CA GLN A 287 7.83 -16.96 -21.80
C GLN A 287 8.86 -17.34 -22.86
N GLU A 288 8.64 -16.92 -24.11
CA GLU A 288 9.46 -17.28 -25.26
C GLU A 288 10.73 -16.43 -25.36
N ARG A 289 10.77 -15.28 -24.66
CA ARG A 289 11.84 -14.26 -24.78
C ARG A 289 12.04 -13.81 -26.23
N SER A 290 10.94 -13.74 -26.96
CA SER A 290 10.87 -13.29 -28.33
C SER A 290 9.61 -12.45 -28.53
N VAL A 291 9.66 -11.53 -29.48
CA VAL A 291 8.49 -10.74 -29.88
C VAL A 291 8.30 -10.84 -31.38
N ARG A 292 7.03 -10.79 -31.80
CA ARG A 292 6.65 -10.80 -33.20
C ARG A 292 6.07 -9.44 -33.56
N PRO A 293 6.75 -8.65 -34.41
CA PRO A 293 6.20 -7.40 -34.91
C PRO A 293 4.87 -7.65 -35.64
N VAL A 294 3.95 -6.68 -35.56
CA VAL A 294 2.68 -6.75 -36.28
C VAL A 294 2.96 -6.81 -37.79
N GLY A 295 2.31 -7.75 -38.47
CA GLY A 295 2.54 -8.02 -39.89
C GLY A 295 3.79 -8.85 -40.22
N ALA A 296 4.61 -9.23 -39.22
CA ALA A 296 5.75 -10.12 -39.42
C ALA A 296 5.40 -11.58 -39.17
N VAL A 297 6.05 -12.48 -39.91
CA VAL A 297 5.92 -13.94 -39.73
C VAL A 297 7.00 -14.49 -38.78
N THR A 298 8.14 -13.80 -38.70
CA THR A 298 9.30 -14.20 -37.91
C THR A 298 9.32 -13.53 -36.54
N GLU A 299 9.73 -14.29 -35.52
CA GLU A 299 9.98 -13.78 -34.18
C GLU A 299 11.40 -13.23 -34.04
N VAL A 300 11.54 -12.22 -33.18
CA VAL A 300 12.81 -11.57 -32.86
C VAL A 300 13.11 -11.83 -31.39
N PRO A 301 14.25 -12.47 -31.05
CA PRO A 301 14.63 -12.70 -29.66
C PRO A 301 14.92 -11.37 -28.96
N VAL A 302 14.45 -11.24 -27.72
CA VAL A 302 14.65 -10.06 -26.88
C VAL A 302 15.09 -10.45 -25.47
N ASN A 303 16.05 -9.72 -24.92
CA ASN A 303 16.58 -9.95 -23.59
C ASN A 303 16.27 -8.77 -22.68
N VAL A 304 15.06 -8.76 -22.10
CA VAL A 304 14.54 -7.61 -21.35
C VAL A 304 14.31 -8.00 -19.89
N ARG A 305 14.75 -7.14 -18.95
CA ARG A 305 14.34 -7.22 -17.55
C ARG A 305 12.96 -6.59 -17.43
N LEU A 306 12.01 -7.30 -16.83
CA LEU A 306 10.67 -6.76 -16.65
C LEU A 306 10.48 -6.18 -15.25
N LEU A 307 10.03 -4.93 -15.19
CA LEU A 307 9.49 -4.30 -14.00
C LEU A 307 8.04 -3.90 -14.30
N SER A 308 7.13 -4.12 -13.36
CA SER A 308 5.72 -3.75 -13.52
C SER A 308 5.26 -2.92 -12.33
N ALA A 309 4.31 -2.03 -12.55
CA ALA A 309 3.66 -1.27 -11.49
C ALA A 309 2.15 -1.23 -11.67
N THR A 310 1.42 -1.13 -10.56
CA THR A 310 -0.04 -1.04 -10.54
C THR A 310 -0.52 -0.43 -9.23
N HIS A 311 -1.63 0.31 -9.28
CA HIS A 311 -2.41 0.70 -8.10
C HIS A 311 -3.56 -0.26 -7.78
N LYS A 312 -3.94 -1.12 -8.73
CA LYS A 312 -5.00 -2.12 -8.54
C LYS A 312 -4.49 -3.36 -7.81
N ASP A 313 -5.39 -4.01 -7.08
CA ASP A 313 -5.18 -5.35 -6.57
C ASP A 313 -5.33 -6.37 -7.71
N LEU A 314 -4.21 -6.79 -8.29
CA LEU A 314 -4.22 -7.77 -9.38
C LEU A 314 -4.80 -9.13 -8.96
N ALA A 315 -4.74 -9.50 -7.68
CA ALA A 315 -5.36 -10.74 -7.23
C ALA A 315 -6.88 -10.63 -7.36
N ALA A 316 -7.48 -9.51 -6.93
CA ALA A 316 -8.90 -9.25 -7.12
C ALA A 316 -9.28 -9.19 -8.62
N GLU A 317 -8.48 -8.53 -9.46
CA GLU A 317 -8.71 -8.45 -10.91
C GLU A 317 -8.66 -9.83 -11.59
N VAL A 318 -7.84 -10.76 -11.09
CA VAL A 318 -7.83 -12.16 -11.55
C VAL A 318 -9.13 -12.86 -11.21
N HIS A 319 -9.63 -12.72 -9.99
CA HIS A 319 -10.91 -13.30 -9.58
C HIS A 319 -12.09 -12.70 -10.38
N ALA A 320 -12.02 -11.41 -10.72
CA ALA A 320 -12.99 -10.72 -11.56
C ALA A 320 -12.87 -11.05 -13.07
N GLY A 321 -11.89 -11.87 -13.48
CA GLY A 321 -11.65 -12.22 -14.88
C GLY A 321 -11.13 -11.09 -15.76
N GLN A 322 -10.71 -9.97 -15.17
CA GLN A 322 -10.15 -8.80 -15.87
C GLN A 322 -8.63 -8.91 -16.05
N PHE A 323 -7.98 -9.76 -15.26
CA PHE A 323 -6.57 -10.05 -15.38
C PHE A 323 -6.31 -11.55 -15.46
N ARG A 324 -5.38 -11.96 -16.33
CA ARG A 324 -5.09 -13.37 -16.53
C ARG A 324 -4.23 -13.90 -15.38
N GLN A 325 -4.66 -15.03 -14.84
CA GLN A 325 -3.98 -15.69 -13.73
C GLN A 325 -2.54 -16.12 -14.07
N ASP A 326 -2.30 -16.62 -15.29
CA ASP A 326 -0.98 -17.05 -15.76
C ASP A 326 0.02 -15.90 -15.87
N LEU A 327 -0.42 -14.74 -16.36
CA LEU A 327 0.38 -13.52 -16.38
C LEU A 327 0.65 -13.01 -14.97
N TYR A 328 -0.35 -12.99 -14.10
CA TYR A 328 -0.19 -12.54 -12.71
C TYR A 328 0.95 -13.28 -12.00
N TYR A 329 0.96 -14.61 -12.02
CA TYR A 329 2.03 -15.39 -11.39
C TYR A 329 3.40 -15.22 -12.06
N ARG A 330 3.44 -14.84 -13.34
CA ARG A 330 4.71 -14.59 -14.05
C ARG A 330 5.30 -13.21 -13.74
N LEU A 331 4.45 -12.22 -13.44
CA LEU A 331 4.87 -10.87 -13.07
C LEU A 331 5.14 -10.75 -11.57
N ASN A 332 4.30 -11.36 -10.74
CA ASN A 332 4.35 -11.25 -9.28
C ASN A 332 5.33 -12.27 -8.66
N VAL A 333 6.61 -12.17 -9.03
CA VAL A 333 7.67 -12.99 -8.43
C VAL A 333 8.25 -12.30 -7.20
N ILE A 334 8.50 -11.00 -7.28
CA ILE A 334 8.93 -10.16 -6.18
C ILE A 334 8.01 -8.97 -6.11
N GLN A 335 7.35 -8.78 -4.97
CA GLN A 335 6.46 -7.64 -4.75
C GLN A 335 7.13 -6.58 -3.88
N ILE A 336 7.07 -5.32 -4.30
CA ILE A 336 7.51 -4.16 -3.50
C ILE A 336 6.30 -3.26 -3.29
N ARG A 337 5.83 -3.16 -2.04
CA ARG A 337 4.77 -2.22 -1.66
C ARG A 337 5.38 -0.84 -1.40
N VAL A 338 4.88 0.17 -2.12
CA VAL A 338 5.21 1.58 -1.87
C VAL A 338 4.15 2.15 -0.93
N PRO A 339 4.52 2.62 0.27
CA PRO A 339 3.55 3.13 1.24
C PRO A 339 2.92 4.45 0.73
N PRO A 340 1.62 4.66 0.96
CA PRO A 340 0.98 5.94 0.72
C PRO A 340 1.57 7.02 1.63
N LEU A 341 1.45 8.29 1.24
CA LEU A 341 2.07 9.42 1.94
C LEU A 341 1.60 9.54 3.40
N ARG A 342 0.32 9.23 3.66
CA ARG A 342 -0.26 9.19 5.00
C ARG A 342 0.37 8.16 5.96
N GLU A 343 0.99 7.10 5.43
CA GLU A 343 1.72 6.10 6.23
C GLU A 343 3.17 6.51 6.50
N ARG A 344 3.64 7.62 5.90
CA ARG A 344 5.02 8.13 6.01
C ARG A 344 5.03 9.66 6.14
N LEU A 345 4.15 10.22 6.95
CA LEU A 345 4.07 11.67 7.18
C LEU A 345 5.38 12.26 7.74
N GLU A 346 6.20 11.45 8.42
CA GLU A 346 7.55 11.85 8.84
C GLU A 346 8.47 12.25 7.67
N ASP A 347 8.17 11.78 6.46
CA ASP A 347 8.90 12.13 5.25
C ASP A 347 8.36 13.41 4.58
N LEU A 348 7.20 13.92 5.00
CA LEU A 348 6.48 15.00 4.32
C LEU A 348 7.33 16.27 4.19
N VAL A 349 8.04 16.65 5.26
CA VAL A 349 8.93 17.82 5.25
C VAL A 349 10.05 17.62 4.23
N SER A 350 10.73 16.47 4.30
CA SER A 350 11.86 16.14 3.40
C SER A 350 11.45 16.05 1.93
N ILE A 351 10.25 15.52 1.67
CA ILE A 351 9.67 15.44 0.32
C ILE A 351 9.34 16.85 -0.17
N SER A 352 8.69 17.66 0.67
CA SER A 352 8.26 19.02 0.30
C SER A 352 9.45 19.92 -0.02
N GLU A 353 10.50 19.90 0.80
CA GLU A 353 11.73 20.67 0.56
C GLU A 353 12.36 20.33 -0.79
N ARG A 354 12.53 19.03 -1.10
CA ARG A 354 13.09 18.61 -2.40
C ARG A 354 12.22 18.96 -3.59
N VAL A 355 10.91 18.83 -3.44
CA VAL A 355 9.96 19.20 -4.50
C VAL A 355 10.02 20.72 -4.74
N LEU A 356 10.06 21.53 -3.69
CA LEU A 356 10.18 22.99 -3.79
C LEU A 356 11.52 23.42 -4.40
N GLU A 357 12.63 22.78 -4.01
CA GLU A 357 13.94 23.02 -4.63
C GLU A 357 13.92 22.75 -6.14
N ARG A 358 13.30 21.64 -6.57
CA ARG A 358 13.15 21.30 -7.99
C ARG A 358 12.29 22.33 -8.72
N ILE A 359 11.10 22.63 -8.20
CA ILE A 359 10.16 23.58 -8.80
C ILE A 359 10.79 24.97 -8.90
N ALA A 360 11.48 25.42 -7.85
CA ALA A 360 12.15 26.72 -7.84
C ALA A 360 13.30 26.78 -8.85
N SER A 361 14.10 25.71 -8.96
CA SER A 361 15.15 25.59 -9.98
C SER A 361 14.57 25.66 -11.39
N ASP A 362 13.47 24.96 -11.66
CA ASP A 362 12.82 24.95 -12.98
C ASP A 362 12.17 26.30 -13.32
N ALA A 363 11.65 27.01 -12.30
CA ALA A 363 11.05 28.34 -12.43
C ALA A 363 12.09 29.49 -12.41
N GLY A 364 13.37 29.20 -12.16
CA GLY A 364 14.43 30.21 -12.02
C GLY A 364 14.29 31.08 -10.75
N VAL A 365 13.60 30.59 -9.72
CA VAL A 365 13.39 31.27 -8.44
C VAL A 365 14.50 30.87 -7.46
N SER A 366 15.18 31.86 -6.89
CA SER A 366 16.22 31.63 -5.87
C SER A 366 16.16 32.73 -4.79
N PRO A 367 16.16 32.36 -3.49
CA PRO A 367 16.18 31.00 -2.94
C PRO A 367 14.86 30.24 -3.15
N ALA A 368 14.89 28.90 -3.02
CA ALA A 368 13.66 28.11 -3.04
C ALA A 368 12.77 28.50 -1.85
N PRO A 369 11.45 28.71 -2.08
CA PRO A 369 10.55 29.13 -1.02
C PRO A 369 10.37 28.02 0.01
N ARG A 370 10.17 28.41 1.27
CA ARG A 370 10.01 27.47 2.39
C ARG A 370 8.57 27.45 2.90
N LEU A 371 8.09 26.29 3.29
CA LEU A 371 6.79 26.19 3.95
C LEU A 371 6.86 26.79 5.36
N THR A 372 5.84 27.56 5.74
CA THR A 372 5.67 27.98 7.13
C THR A 372 5.36 26.78 8.02
N ARG A 373 5.59 26.91 9.33
CA ARG A 373 5.25 25.85 10.29
C ARG A 373 3.75 25.53 10.25
N ASP A 374 2.92 26.54 10.10
CA ASP A 374 1.47 26.40 10.04
C ASP A 374 1.03 25.68 8.75
N ALA A 375 1.67 25.98 7.62
CA ALA A 375 1.48 25.26 6.37
C ALA A 375 1.84 23.76 6.50
N LEU A 376 2.95 23.43 7.18
CA LEU A 376 3.34 22.04 7.43
C LEU A 376 2.32 21.30 8.31
N VAL A 377 1.86 21.91 9.40
CA VAL A 377 0.83 21.32 10.27
C VAL A 377 -0.49 21.09 9.52
N HIS A 378 -0.84 22.00 8.60
CA HIS A 378 -2.00 21.81 7.72
C HIS A 378 -1.81 20.66 6.74
N LEU A 379 -0.63 20.54 6.12
CA LEU A 379 -0.32 19.44 5.22
C LEU A 379 -0.34 18.10 5.96
N GLU A 380 0.19 18.01 7.18
CA GLU A 380 0.20 16.76 7.98
C GLU A 380 -1.21 16.21 8.28
N ARG A 381 -2.22 17.09 8.35
CA ARG A 381 -3.63 16.70 8.57
C ARG A 381 -4.36 16.28 7.30
N TYR A 382 -3.78 16.55 6.13
CA TYR A 382 -4.42 16.24 4.86
C TYR A 382 -4.19 14.77 4.46
N PRO A 383 -5.21 14.03 4.01
CA PRO A 383 -5.10 12.60 3.75
C PRO A 383 -4.29 12.24 2.49
N PHE A 384 -4.07 13.21 1.58
CA PHE A 384 -3.37 13.04 0.29
C PHE A 384 -3.85 11.84 -0.55
N PRO A 385 -5.11 11.84 -1.04
CA PRO A 385 -5.60 10.79 -1.94
C PRO A 385 -4.75 10.63 -3.21
N GLY A 386 -4.12 11.70 -3.72
CA GLY A 386 -3.18 11.65 -4.84
C GLY A 386 -1.70 11.56 -4.42
N ASN A 387 -1.43 11.32 -3.13
CA ASN A 387 -0.11 11.10 -2.57
C ASN A 387 0.91 12.20 -2.94
N VAL A 388 2.14 11.82 -3.33
CA VAL A 388 3.23 12.75 -3.64
C VAL A 388 2.93 13.56 -4.90
N ARG A 389 2.18 12.99 -5.86
CA ARG A 389 1.78 13.72 -7.09
C ARG A 389 0.84 14.88 -6.77
N GLU A 390 -0.09 14.67 -5.83
CA GLU A 390 -0.97 15.74 -5.35
C GLU A 390 -0.21 16.80 -4.57
N LEU A 391 0.67 16.39 -3.65
CA LEU A 391 1.56 17.31 -2.94
C LEU A 391 2.39 18.15 -3.92
N GLU A 392 2.96 17.52 -4.94
CA GLU A 392 3.73 18.21 -5.99
C GLU A 392 2.88 19.26 -6.69
N ASN A 393 1.69 18.89 -7.18
CA ASN A 393 0.79 19.82 -7.86
C ASN A 393 0.37 21.00 -6.95
N LEU A 394 0.17 20.72 -5.66
CA LEU A 394 -0.17 21.72 -4.65
C LEU A 394 0.98 22.70 -4.45
N LEU A 395 2.20 22.21 -4.21
CA LEU A 395 3.39 23.04 -4.05
C LEU A 395 3.71 23.83 -5.33
N HIS A 396 3.52 23.24 -6.50
CA HIS A 396 3.73 23.90 -7.78
C HIS A 396 2.78 25.08 -7.97
N ARG A 397 1.52 24.91 -7.57
CA ARG A 397 0.52 25.98 -7.57
C ARG A 397 0.86 27.05 -6.54
N ALA A 398 1.26 26.64 -5.34
CA ALA A 398 1.64 27.56 -4.29
C ALA A 398 2.82 28.45 -4.72
N VAL A 399 3.87 27.88 -5.32
CA VAL A 399 5.01 28.65 -5.87
C VAL A 399 4.61 29.57 -7.02
N ALA A 400 3.67 29.15 -7.88
CA ALA A 400 3.21 29.98 -8.98
C ALA A 400 2.35 31.17 -8.53
N LEU A 401 1.66 31.05 -7.39
CA LEU A 401 0.78 32.08 -6.84
C LEU A 401 1.45 32.92 -5.75
N SER A 402 2.48 32.39 -5.08
CA SER A 402 3.22 33.10 -4.05
C SER A 402 4.33 33.97 -4.68
N GLY A 403 4.45 35.20 -4.20
CA GLY A 403 5.50 36.14 -4.61
C GLY A 403 6.66 36.26 -3.63
N GLY A 404 6.69 35.43 -2.59
CA GLY A 404 7.60 35.55 -1.45
C GLY A 404 8.45 34.31 -1.19
N GLU A 405 9.42 34.44 -0.29
CA GLU A 405 10.34 33.37 0.14
C GLU A 405 9.67 32.30 1.02
N THR A 406 8.41 32.50 1.39
CA THR A 406 7.64 31.61 2.27
C THR A 406 6.28 31.29 1.66
N ILE A 407 5.86 30.03 1.79
CA ILE A 407 4.54 29.52 1.41
C ILE A 407 3.74 29.30 2.68
N ASP A 408 2.63 30.01 2.81
CA ASP A 408 1.74 29.93 3.97
C ASP A 408 0.47 29.10 3.68
N VAL A 409 -0.35 28.84 4.70
CA VAL A 409 -1.56 28.00 4.61
C VAL A 409 -2.48 28.44 3.47
N TYR A 410 -2.65 29.74 3.28
CA TYR A 410 -3.53 30.30 2.24
C TYR A 410 -3.03 30.03 0.81
N ASP A 411 -1.73 29.89 0.62
CA ASP A 411 -1.11 29.65 -0.69
C ASP A 411 -1.29 28.20 -1.15
N LEU A 412 -1.50 27.26 -0.20
CA LEU A 412 -1.72 25.85 -0.48
C LEU A 412 -3.06 25.58 -1.17
N GLY A 413 -4.05 26.46 -0.99
CA GLY A 413 -5.37 26.35 -1.62
C GLY A 413 -6.12 25.05 -1.28
N LEU A 414 -5.87 24.48 -0.09
CA LEU A 414 -6.56 23.28 0.39
C LEU A 414 -8.03 23.60 0.75
N PRO A 415 -8.99 22.70 0.48
CA PRO A 415 -10.39 22.93 0.85
C PRO A 415 -10.55 23.01 2.37
N GLU A 416 -11.16 24.08 2.89
CA GLU A 416 -11.44 24.25 4.33
C GLU A 416 -12.27 23.08 4.91
N SER A 417 -13.03 22.38 4.07
CA SER A 417 -13.88 21.23 4.43
C SER A 417 -13.13 19.97 4.88
N VAL A 418 -11.81 19.89 4.67
CA VAL A 418 -11.00 18.73 5.10
C VAL A 418 -10.49 18.89 6.54
N PHE A 419 -10.51 20.12 7.06
CA PHE A 419 -10.01 20.43 8.40
C PHE A 419 -11.11 20.56 9.46
N THR A 420 -12.38 20.40 9.09
CA THR A 420 -13.54 20.48 10.01
C THR A 420 -13.75 19.22 10.87
N ASP A 421 -13.05 18.11 10.62
CA ASP A 421 -13.44 16.81 11.19
C ASP A 421 -12.48 16.15 12.20
N SER A 422 -11.45 16.84 12.72
CA SER A 422 -10.65 16.27 13.83
C SER A 422 -10.99 16.84 15.22
N ALA A 423 -11.46 18.09 15.32
CA ALA A 423 -11.86 18.64 16.62
C ALA A 423 -13.28 18.22 17.03
N ALA A 424 -14.15 17.91 16.06
CA ALA A 424 -15.52 17.45 16.34
C ALA A 424 -15.56 15.99 16.83
N GLN A 425 -14.68 15.12 16.32
CA GLN A 425 -14.67 13.70 16.68
C GLN A 425 -14.14 13.43 18.10
N GLU A 426 -13.15 14.19 18.60
CA GLU A 426 -12.71 14.06 19.99
C GLU A 426 -13.74 14.60 21.00
N LEU A 427 -14.54 15.61 20.62
CA LEU A 427 -15.65 16.08 21.44
C LEU A 427 -16.85 15.12 21.41
N ASP A 428 -17.13 14.44 20.29
CA ASP A 428 -18.22 13.47 20.22
C ASP A 428 -17.95 12.22 21.07
N LEU A 429 -16.70 11.73 21.12
CA LEU A 429 -16.33 10.56 21.96
C LEU A 429 -16.43 10.81 23.47
N ILE A 430 -16.22 12.06 23.91
CA ILE A 430 -16.43 12.46 25.32
C ILE A 430 -17.93 12.69 25.60
N THR A 431 -18.71 13.05 24.58
CA THR A 431 -20.15 13.34 24.70
C THR A 431 -21.03 12.08 24.64
N GLU A 432 -20.57 11.00 24.00
CA GLU A 432 -21.32 9.73 23.91
C GLU A 432 -21.46 8.99 25.24
N ASN A 433 -20.42 9.00 26.09
CA ASN A 433 -20.48 8.36 27.41
C ASN A 433 -21.39 9.06 28.43
N THR A 434 -21.83 10.29 28.16
CA THR A 434 -22.73 11.05 29.05
C THR A 434 -24.16 11.12 28.52
N ARG A 435 -24.41 10.73 27.26
CA ARG A 435 -25.73 10.80 26.61
C ARG A 435 -26.63 9.59 26.89
N GLY A 436 -26.07 8.44 27.25
CA GLY A 436 -26.83 7.21 27.54
C GLY A 436 -27.85 7.38 28.67
N ASP A 437 -27.46 8.03 29.77
CA ASP A 437 -28.30 8.14 30.96
C ASP A 437 -29.37 9.25 30.87
N VAL A 438 -29.13 10.29 30.05
CA VAL A 438 -30.03 11.46 29.98
C VAL A 438 -31.14 11.27 28.94
N LEU A 439 -30.88 10.58 27.83
CA LEU A 439 -31.86 10.36 26.75
C LEU A 439 -32.99 9.39 27.15
N GLN A 440 -32.73 8.48 28.09
CA GLN A 440 -33.73 7.54 28.58
C GLN A 440 -34.75 8.21 29.53
N ALA A 441 -34.29 9.17 30.34
CA ALA A 441 -35.15 9.92 31.26
C ALA A 441 -36.08 10.93 30.57
N ILE A 442 -35.70 11.45 29.40
CA ILE A 442 -36.51 12.47 28.68
C ILE A 442 -37.61 11.82 27.83
N ARG A 443 -37.40 10.61 27.30
CA ARG A 443 -38.37 9.91 26.43
C ARG A 443 -39.68 9.51 27.12
N GLU A 444 -39.70 9.39 28.44
CA GLU A 444 -40.90 8.97 29.19
C GLU A 444 -41.91 10.12 29.45
N SER A 445 -41.61 11.37 29.08
CA SER A 445 -42.36 12.53 29.57
C SER A 445 -43.06 13.41 28.51
N LEU A 446 -43.06 13.06 27.22
CA LEU A 446 -43.65 13.91 26.18
C LEU A 446 -44.75 13.18 25.37
N PRO A 447 -45.94 13.79 25.20
CA PRO A 447 -47.03 13.20 24.42
C PRO A 447 -46.76 13.27 22.90
N PRO A 448 -47.33 12.33 22.10
CA PRO A 448 -47.05 12.24 20.69
C PRO A 448 -47.95 13.19 19.88
N VAL A 449 -47.36 14.08 19.09
CA VAL A 449 -48.03 14.68 17.94
C VAL A 449 -47.07 14.60 16.75
N PRO A 450 -47.40 13.85 15.68
CA PRO A 450 -46.63 13.91 14.45
C PRO A 450 -47.14 15.09 13.63
N VAL A 451 -46.33 16.13 13.50
CA VAL A 451 -46.52 17.10 12.42
C VAL A 451 -45.54 16.68 11.32
N GLU A 452 -46.02 15.89 10.36
CA GLU A 452 -45.27 15.63 9.12
C GLU A 452 -45.09 16.97 8.40
N VAL A 453 -43.85 17.45 8.37
CA VAL A 453 -43.49 18.62 7.56
C VAL A 453 -43.37 18.12 6.12
N PRO A 454 -44.17 18.65 5.17
CA PRO A 454 -44.12 18.21 3.78
C PRO A 454 -42.75 18.52 3.17
N LEU A 455 -42.26 17.61 2.33
CA LEU A 455 -40.98 17.76 1.65
C LEU A 455 -41.05 18.92 0.63
N PRO A 456 -40.05 19.82 0.59
CA PRO A 456 -40.05 20.95 -0.34
C PRO A 456 -39.78 20.49 -1.77
N ASP A 457 -40.45 21.16 -2.73
CA ASP A 457 -40.32 20.87 -4.17
C ASP A 457 -38.96 21.28 -4.76
N ASP A 458 -38.27 22.23 -4.12
CA ASP A 458 -36.91 22.66 -4.46
C ASP A 458 -36.09 22.84 -3.18
N LEU A 459 -35.14 21.92 -2.99
CA LEU A 459 -34.30 21.86 -1.79
C LEU A 459 -33.34 23.05 -1.71
N GLU A 460 -32.83 23.54 -2.84
CA GLU A 460 -31.84 24.62 -2.86
C GLU A 460 -32.49 25.94 -2.43
N LEU A 461 -33.65 26.26 -3.00
CA LEU A 461 -34.44 27.43 -2.59
C LEU A 461 -34.91 27.34 -1.12
N HIS A 462 -35.25 26.13 -0.65
CA HIS A 462 -35.66 25.93 0.74
C HIS A 462 -34.51 26.16 1.72
N LEU A 463 -33.32 25.60 1.45
CA LEU A 463 -32.14 25.78 2.30
C LEU A 463 -31.67 27.24 2.30
N ASP A 464 -31.73 27.93 1.16
CA ASP A 464 -31.42 29.36 1.08
C ASP A 464 -32.41 30.22 1.90
N GLN A 465 -33.69 29.85 1.95
CA GLN A 465 -34.70 30.54 2.78
C GLN A 465 -34.46 30.29 4.27
N VAL A 466 -34.14 29.04 4.65
CA VAL A 466 -33.79 28.69 6.04
C VAL A 466 -32.53 29.42 6.47
N GLU A 467 -31.50 29.45 5.62
CA GLU A 467 -30.26 30.17 5.89
C GLU A 467 -30.51 31.68 6.03
N ARG A 468 -31.32 32.26 5.14
CA ARG A 468 -31.72 33.67 5.20
C ARG A 468 -32.43 34.01 6.52
N ASP A 469 -33.40 33.20 6.94
CA ASP A 469 -34.15 33.41 8.19
C ASP A 469 -33.23 33.41 9.42
N ILE A 470 -32.31 32.43 9.48
CA ILE A 470 -31.34 32.31 10.57
C ILE A 470 -30.43 33.55 10.63
N LEU A 471 -29.92 34.01 9.49
CA LEU A 471 -29.06 35.20 9.42
C LEU A 471 -29.81 36.47 9.86
N VAL A 472 -31.06 36.65 9.46
CA VAL A 472 -31.89 37.79 9.86
C VAL A 472 -32.16 37.76 11.36
N ARG A 473 -32.56 36.62 11.92
CA ARG A 473 -32.83 36.48 13.36
C ARG A 473 -31.58 36.68 14.21
N ALA A 474 -30.42 36.21 13.74
CA ALA A 474 -29.15 36.45 14.42
C ALA A 474 -28.75 37.94 14.39
N LEU A 475 -28.97 38.61 13.26
CA LEU A 475 -28.77 40.06 13.14
C LEU A 475 -29.68 40.82 14.11
N GLU A 476 -30.97 40.51 14.15
CA GLU A 476 -31.94 41.16 15.06
C GLU A 476 -31.56 40.98 16.53
N ARG A 477 -31.21 39.75 16.93
CA ARG A 477 -30.80 39.42 18.30
C ARG A 477 -29.54 40.20 18.73
N HIS A 478 -28.64 40.50 17.81
CA HIS A 478 -27.42 41.26 18.05
C HIS A 478 -27.49 42.72 17.60
N ARG A 479 -28.70 43.30 17.48
CA ARG A 479 -28.94 44.71 17.10
C ARG A 479 -28.20 45.12 15.82
N PHE A 480 -28.21 44.24 14.82
CA PHE A 480 -27.55 44.39 13.53
C PHE A 480 -26.03 44.54 13.57
N ASN A 481 -25.38 44.21 14.69
CA ASN A 481 -23.93 44.12 14.77
C ASN A 481 -23.46 42.86 14.02
N ARG A 482 -23.00 43.05 12.78
CA ARG A 482 -22.59 41.97 11.86
C ARG A 482 -21.46 41.12 12.42
N THR A 483 -20.54 41.70 13.19
CA THR A 483 -19.41 40.97 13.79
C THR A 483 -19.87 40.07 14.92
N ALA A 484 -20.72 40.58 15.82
CA ALA A 484 -21.26 39.81 16.94
C ALA A 484 -22.27 38.74 16.47
N ALA A 485 -23.12 39.07 15.50
CA ALA A 485 -24.05 38.12 14.89
C ALA A 485 -23.31 37.01 14.16
N GLY A 486 -22.27 37.34 13.38
CA GLY A 486 -21.42 36.36 12.73
C GLY A 486 -20.74 35.42 13.74
N ALA A 487 -20.13 35.98 14.79
CA ALA A 487 -19.49 35.20 15.84
C ALA A 487 -20.48 34.26 16.56
N SER A 488 -21.72 34.70 16.80
CA SER A 488 -22.77 33.86 17.42
C SER A 488 -23.18 32.64 16.57
N LEU A 489 -22.95 32.72 15.27
CA LEU A 489 -23.21 31.65 14.29
C LEU A 489 -21.93 30.91 13.87
N GLY A 490 -20.77 31.21 14.49
CA GLY A 490 -19.49 30.62 14.10
C GLY A 490 -18.92 31.13 12.76
N LEU A 491 -19.42 32.25 12.26
CA LEU A 491 -19.02 32.85 10.97
C LEU A 491 -18.10 34.06 11.18
N SER A 492 -17.04 34.16 10.36
CA SER A 492 -16.22 35.38 10.32
C SER A 492 -16.99 36.56 9.70
N LEU A 493 -16.58 37.80 10.01
CA LEU A 493 -17.21 39.01 9.47
C LEU A 493 -17.25 39.03 7.92
N ARG A 494 -16.22 38.46 7.27
CA ARG A 494 -16.15 38.36 5.81
C ARG A 494 -17.14 37.34 5.25
N GLN A 495 -17.25 36.16 5.87
CA GLN A 495 -18.23 35.13 5.48
C GLN A 495 -19.66 35.60 5.71
N MET A 496 -19.89 36.33 6.80
CA MET A 496 -21.17 36.96 7.10
C MET A 496 -21.58 37.91 5.95
N ARG A 497 -20.69 38.85 5.57
CA ARG A 497 -20.94 39.79 4.47
C ARG A 497 -21.21 39.10 3.13
N TYR A 498 -20.45 38.05 2.82
CA TYR A 498 -20.63 37.28 1.59
C TYR A 498 -21.99 36.58 1.54
N ARG A 499 -22.40 35.89 2.62
CA ARG A 499 -23.69 35.20 2.69
C ARG A 499 -24.87 36.16 2.66
N MET A 500 -24.76 37.33 3.31
CA MET A 500 -25.76 38.40 3.19
C MET A 500 -25.90 38.91 1.76
N ALA A 501 -24.78 39.13 1.05
CA ALA A 501 -24.79 39.59 -0.33
C ALA A 501 -25.39 38.54 -1.27
N ARG A 502 -25.04 37.27 -1.10
CA ARG A 502 -25.57 36.15 -1.89
C ARG A 502 -27.07 35.96 -1.69
N LEU A 503 -27.53 36.01 -0.44
CA LEU A 503 -28.93 35.75 -0.07
C LEU A 503 -29.81 37.01 -0.10
N GLY A 504 -29.27 38.17 -0.47
CA GLY A 504 -30.01 39.43 -0.58
C GLY A 504 -30.49 40.00 0.77
N VAL A 505 -29.76 39.73 1.86
CA VAL A 505 -30.10 40.24 3.20
C VAL A 505 -29.53 41.65 3.37
N ASN A 506 -30.38 42.66 3.14
CA ASN A 506 -30.03 44.07 3.34
C ASN A 506 -30.38 44.51 4.76
N VAL A 507 -29.39 45.01 5.49
CA VAL A 507 -29.59 45.69 6.77
C VAL A 507 -29.73 47.18 6.47
N GLY A 508 -30.94 47.71 6.58
CA GLY A 508 -31.20 49.15 6.40
C GLY A 508 -30.36 49.96 7.38
N GLY A 509 -29.43 50.77 6.85
CA GLY A 509 -28.56 51.60 7.68
C GLY A 509 -27.37 52.29 7.02
N ASP A 510 -27.12 52.11 5.72
CA ASP A 510 -26.14 52.93 4.97
C ASP A 510 -26.83 53.59 3.77
N SER A 511 -27.38 54.78 3.99
CA SER A 511 -27.59 55.75 2.91
C SER A 511 -26.25 56.42 2.62
N PRO A 512 -25.73 56.41 1.38
CA PRO A 512 -24.58 57.21 1.01
C PRO A 512 -25.09 58.61 0.68
N ASP A 513 -25.12 59.52 1.66
CA ASP A 513 -25.17 60.97 1.44
C ASP A 513 -25.07 61.71 2.77
N ARG A 514 -23.91 62.34 3.01
CA ARG A 514 -23.77 63.67 3.62
C ARG A 514 -22.33 64.16 3.47
N GLU A 515 -22.25 65.37 2.94
CA GLU A 515 -21.10 66.21 2.56
C GLU A 515 -19.93 66.28 3.54
#